data_AF-A0A952JLJ8-F1
#
_entry.id   AF-A0A952JLJ8-F1
#
_cell.length_a   1.000
_cell.length_b   1.000
_cell.length_c   1.000
_cell.angle_alpha   90.00
_cell.angle_beta   90.00
_cell.angle_gamma   90.00
#
_symmetry.space_group_name_H-M   'P 1'
#
loop_
_entity.id
_entity.type
_entity.pdbx_description
1 polymer ?
#
loop_
_entity_poly.entity_id
_entity_poly.type
_entity_poly.pdbx_seq_one_letter_code
_entity_poly.pdbx_strand_id
1 'polypeptide(L)'
;MKKDFLTLLLTILLASYCFGQEAELKENVSYDPSFWAQELRLDTEQRNKIEAINAEFYEHLKSRPSTAQLQSYLHERQELILGTFHNRQKRKWEKIISTL
;
A
#
# COMPACT_ATOMS: atom_id res chain seq x y z
N MET A 1 -24.49 -9.35 -46.71
CA MET A 1 -25.12 -9.95 -45.52
C MET A 1 -24.18 -10.81 -44.69
N LYS A 2 -23.53 -11.87 -45.22
CA LYS A 2 -22.60 -12.71 -44.41
C LYS A 2 -21.24 -12.04 -44.12
N LYS A 3 -20.76 -11.17 -45.02
CA LYS A 3 -19.47 -10.47 -44.89
C LYS A 3 -19.54 -9.32 -43.86
N ASP A 4 -20.69 -8.66 -43.78
CA ASP A 4 -20.93 -7.53 -42.87
C ASP A 4 -21.05 -7.98 -41.40
N PHE A 5 -21.49 -9.22 -41.18
CA PHE A 5 -21.54 -9.84 -39.86
C PHE A 5 -20.14 -10.21 -39.35
N LEU A 6 -19.25 -10.65 -40.25
CA LEU A 6 -17.89 -11.03 -39.91
C LEU A 6 -17.04 -9.81 -39.51
N THR A 7 -17.22 -8.68 -40.19
CA THR A 7 -16.55 -7.41 -39.86
C THR A 7 -17.06 -6.80 -38.56
N LEU A 8 -18.35 -6.94 -38.26
CA LEU A 8 -18.92 -6.55 -36.96
C LEU A 8 -18.35 -7.40 -35.81
N LEU A 9 -18.20 -8.71 -36.02
CA LEU A 9 -17.64 -9.61 -35.00
C LEU A 9 -16.16 -9.31 -34.71
N LEU A 10 -15.38 -8.98 -35.75
CA LEU A 10 -13.96 -8.67 -35.63
C LEU A 10 -13.71 -7.35 -34.89
N THR A 11 -14.58 -6.36 -35.09
CA THR A 11 -14.48 -5.05 -34.41
C THR A 11 -14.84 -5.14 -32.93
N ILE A 12 -15.79 -5.99 -32.55
CA ILE A 12 -16.11 -6.26 -31.14
C ILE A 12 -14.94 -6.97 -30.43
N LEU A 13 -14.30 -7.95 -31.09
CA LEU A 13 -13.15 -8.66 -30.52
C LEU A 13 -11.92 -7.77 -30.33
N LEU A 14 -11.68 -6.81 -31.23
CA LEU A 14 -10.57 -5.85 -31.12
C LEU A 14 -10.82 -4.78 -30.03
N ALA A 15 -12.07 -4.38 -29.80
CA ALA A 15 -12.41 -3.44 -28.72
C ALA A 15 -12.13 -4.03 -27.33
N SER A 16 -12.28 -5.35 -27.15
CA SER A 16 -11.99 -6.05 -25.90
C SER A 16 -10.51 -6.02 -25.50
N TYR A 17 -9.59 -5.85 -26.46
CA TYR A 17 -8.15 -5.79 -26.17
C TYR A 17 -7.70 -4.41 -25.67
N CYS A 18 -8.44 -3.33 -25.93
CA CYS A 18 -8.06 -1.98 -25.46
C CYS A 18 -8.52 -1.67 -24.02
N PHE A 19 -9.41 -2.46 -23.42
CA PHE A 19 -9.90 -2.25 -22.04
C PHE A 19 -9.18 -3.12 -20.99
N GLY A 20 -8.10 -3.81 -21.34
CA GLY A 20 -7.46 -4.83 -20.50
C GLY A 20 -6.22 -4.42 -19.70
N GLN A 21 -5.82 -3.15 -19.67
CA GLN A 21 -4.56 -2.72 -19.01
C GLN A 21 -4.69 -1.47 -18.13
N GLU A 22 -5.77 -1.34 -17.37
CA GLU A 22 -5.70 -0.63 -16.09
C GLU A 22 -5.39 -1.65 -14.99
N ALA A 23 -4.21 -2.26 -15.07
CA ALA A 23 -3.58 -2.73 -13.84
C ALA A 23 -3.18 -1.46 -13.10
N GLU A 24 -4.09 -0.95 -12.26
CA GLU A 24 -3.79 0.10 -11.29
C GLU A 24 -2.44 -0.27 -10.67
N LEU A 25 -1.42 0.54 -10.97
CA LEU A 25 -0.27 0.67 -10.09
C LEU A 25 -0.86 1.20 -8.78
N LYS A 26 -1.37 0.30 -7.94
CA LYS A 26 -1.69 0.60 -6.55
C LYS A 26 -0.36 0.97 -5.93
N GLU A 27 -0.06 2.25 -6.00
CA GLU A 27 1.04 2.86 -5.29
C GLU A 27 0.86 2.42 -3.85
N ASN A 28 1.80 1.60 -3.36
CA ASN A 28 1.69 1.00 -2.04
C ASN A 28 2.02 2.10 -1.04
N VAL A 29 1.04 2.95 -0.76
CA VAL A 29 1.18 4.08 0.16
C VAL A 29 1.42 3.51 1.55
N SER A 30 2.63 3.70 2.09
CA SER A 30 2.96 3.30 3.46
C SER A 30 2.34 4.32 4.41
N TYR A 31 1.18 3.97 4.97
CA TYR A 31 0.48 4.79 5.95
C TYR A 31 1.08 4.62 7.36
N ASP A 32 1.06 5.70 8.14
CA ASP A 32 1.42 5.64 9.56
C ASP A 32 0.21 5.17 10.40
N PRO A 33 0.29 4.02 11.07
CA PRO A 33 -0.84 3.51 11.83
C PRO A 33 -1.17 4.31 13.10
N SER A 34 -0.31 5.23 13.54
CA SER A 34 -0.64 6.13 14.64
C SER A 34 -1.88 6.99 14.34
N PHE A 35 -2.19 7.24 13.06
CA PHE A 35 -3.42 7.90 12.65
C PHE A 35 -4.68 7.12 13.06
N TRP A 36 -4.60 5.79 13.09
CA TRP A 36 -5.68 4.89 13.53
C TRP A 36 -5.42 4.30 14.92
N ALA A 37 -4.70 5.02 15.79
CA ALA A 37 -4.34 4.51 17.10
C ALA A 37 -5.57 4.10 17.93
N GLN A 38 -6.68 4.83 17.81
CA GLN A 38 -7.93 4.52 18.52
C GLN A 38 -8.59 3.25 17.97
N GLU A 39 -8.65 3.08 16.65
CA GLU A 39 -9.23 1.92 15.99
C GLU A 39 -8.39 0.69 16.28
N LEU A 40 -7.07 0.80 16.15
CA LEU A 40 -6.13 -0.29 16.45
C LEU A 40 -5.99 -0.53 17.96
N ARG A 41 -6.54 0.36 18.80
CA ARG A 41 -6.43 0.31 20.27
C ARG A 41 -4.97 0.15 20.70
N LEU A 42 -4.09 0.96 20.11
CA LEU A 42 -2.66 0.94 20.44
C LEU A 42 -2.49 1.42 21.87
N ASP A 43 -1.86 0.60 22.71
CA ASP A 43 -1.53 1.01 24.06
C ASP A 43 -0.39 2.03 24.06
N THR A 44 -0.06 2.56 25.25
CA THR A 44 1.00 3.57 25.38
C THR A 44 2.37 3.02 25.01
N GLU A 45 2.66 1.75 25.29
CA GLU A 45 3.96 1.14 24.95
C GLU A 45 4.11 1.00 23.42
N GLN A 46 3.07 0.51 22.75
CA GLN A 46 3.02 0.38 21.29
C GLN A 46 3.18 1.74 20.62
N ARG A 47 2.46 2.77 21.09
CA ARG A 47 2.56 4.13 20.54
C ARG A 47 3.97 4.70 20.69
N ASN A 48 4.58 4.58 21.87
CA ASN A 48 5.94 5.06 22.11
C ASN A 48 6.96 4.33 21.22
N LYS A 49 6.80 3.02 21.00
CA LYS A 49 7.67 2.25 20.09
C LYS A 49 7.52 2.72 18.64
N ILE A 50 6.30 2.93 18.18
CA ILE A 50 6.04 3.43 16.81
C ILE A 50 6.63 4.83 16.63
N GLU A 51 6.49 5.71 17.61
CA GLU A 51 7.09 7.05 17.59
C GLU A 51 8.63 6.97 17.47
N ALA A 52 9.27 6.07 18.23
CA ALA A 52 10.72 5.87 18.13
C ALA A 52 11.16 5.36 16.75
N ILE A 53 10.44 4.37 16.18
CA ILE A 53 10.71 3.84 14.84
C ILE A 53 10.55 4.95 13.78
N ASN A 54 9.52 5.77 13.90
CA ASN A 54 9.30 6.91 13.02
C ASN A 54 10.43 7.94 13.11
N ALA A 55 10.86 8.27 14.34
CA ALA A 55 11.95 9.21 14.55
C ALA A 55 13.24 8.74 13.87
N GLU A 56 13.60 7.46 14.03
CA GLU A 56 14.76 6.86 13.36
C GLU A 56 14.64 6.91 11.83
N PHE A 57 13.47 6.55 11.29
CA PHE A 57 13.21 6.69 9.85
C PHE A 57 13.41 8.13 9.35
N TYR A 58 12.92 9.13 10.09
CA TYR A 58 13.09 10.53 9.70
C TYR A 58 14.54 11.00 9.75
N GLU A 59 15.37 10.47 10.66
CA GLU A 59 16.82 10.70 10.63
C GLU A 59 17.45 10.18 9.33
N HIS A 60 17.04 9.01 8.85
CA HIS A 60 17.52 8.48 7.57
C HIS A 60 17.14 9.41 6.40
N LEU A 61 15.97 10.04 6.42
CA LEU A 61 15.55 10.97 5.38
C LEU A 61 16.42 12.23 5.29
N LYS A 62 17.04 12.67 6.39
CA LYS A 62 17.93 13.84 6.38
C LYS A 62 19.15 13.66 5.48
N SER A 63 19.55 12.41 5.24
CA SER A 63 20.64 12.07 4.32
C SER A 63 20.30 12.26 2.84
N ARG A 64 19.05 12.59 2.51
CA ARG A 64 18.51 12.68 1.13
C ARG A 64 18.75 11.38 0.35
N PRO A 65 18.19 10.25 0.82
CA PRO A 65 18.41 8.96 0.19
C PRO A 65 17.97 8.95 -1.26
N SER A 66 18.63 8.12 -2.08
CA SER A 66 18.12 7.77 -3.40
C SER A 66 16.76 7.08 -3.30
N THR A 67 16.01 7.04 -4.41
CA THR A 67 14.70 6.37 -4.45
C THR A 67 14.77 4.92 -3.98
N ALA A 68 15.81 4.18 -4.36
CA ALA A 68 15.99 2.78 -3.94
C ALA A 68 16.19 2.67 -2.41
N GLN A 69 17.04 3.52 -1.83
CA GLN A 69 17.24 3.57 -0.37
C GLN A 69 15.97 3.97 0.36
N LEU A 70 15.22 4.96 -0.16
CA LEU A 70 13.95 5.38 0.41
C LEU A 70 12.95 4.23 0.46
N GLN A 71 12.84 3.43 -0.61
CA GLN A 71 11.98 2.26 -0.64
C GLN A 71 12.40 1.20 0.39
N SER A 72 13.71 0.97 0.54
CA SER A 72 14.22 0.08 1.59
C SER A 72 13.86 0.59 2.99
N TYR A 73 14.05 1.87 3.28
CA TYR A 73 13.73 2.46 4.59
C TYR A 73 12.23 2.44 4.89
N LEU A 74 11.39 2.69 3.89
CA LEU A 74 9.93 2.59 4.04
C LEU A 74 9.51 1.16 4.36
N HIS A 75 10.07 0.17 3.66
CA HIS A 75 9.77 -1.24 3.90
C HIS A 75 10.23 -1.68 5.30
N GLU A 76 11.46 -1.34 5.68
CA GLU A 76 12.00 -1.65 7.01
C GLU A 76 11.17 -1.02 8.13
N ARG A 77 10.86 0.28 8.01
CA ARG A 77 9.97 0.98 8.94
C ARG A 77 8.63 0.26 9.07
N GLN A 78 8.02 -0.12 7.95
CA GLN A 78 6.71 -0.80 7.96
C GLN A 78 6.78 -2.14 8.69
N GLU A 79 7.80 -2.96 8.43
CA GLU A 79 7.99 -4.25 9.10
C GLU A 79 8.19 -4.08 10.61
N LEU A 80 9.01 -3.12 11.02
CA LEU A 80 9.24 -2.80 12.45
C LEU A 80 7.95 -2.37 13.14
N ILE A 81 7.18 -1.47 12.51
CA ILE A 81 5.89 -1.00 13.03
C ILE A 81 4.90 -2.17 13.15
N LEU A 82 4.76 -3.01 12.12
CA LEU A 82 3.90 -4.19 12.18
C LEU A 82 4.38 -5.19 13.24
N GLY A 83 5.68 -5.26 13.51
CA GLY A 83 6.26 -6.02 14.61
C GLY A 83 5.74 -5.60 15.99
N THR A 84 5.30 -4.35 16.16
CA THR A 84 4.72 -3.86 17.43
C THR A 84 3.29 -4.35 17.68
N PHE A 85 2.59 -4.83 16.65
CA PHE A 85 1.19 -5.20 16.73
C PHE A 85 0.98 -6.62 17.22
N HIS A 86 -0.08 -6.81 17.99
CA HIS A 86 -0.67 -8.12 18.21
C HIS A 86 -1.37 -8.65 16.95
N ASN A 87 -1.52 -9.96 16.83
CA ASN A 87 -2.14 -10.60 15.66
C ASN A 87 -3.55 -10.06 15.33
N ARG A 88 -4.34 -9.68 16.34
CA ARG A 88 -5.67 -9.07 16.13
C ARG A 88 -5.58 -7.67 15.51
N GLN A 89 -4.56 -6.89 15.90
CA GLN A 89 -4.31 -5.55 15.36
C GLN A 89 -3.79 -5.64 13.93
N LYS A 90 -2.91 -6.61 13.61
CA LYS A 90 -2.46 -6.88 12.22
C LYS A 90 -3.62 -7.13 11.27
N ARG A 91 -4.55 -8.03 11.64
CA ARG A 91 -5.77 -8.29 10.85
C ARG A 91 -6.68 -7.07 10.71
N LYS A 92 -6.71 -6.21 11.73
CA LYS A 92 -7.49 -4.96 11.68
C LYS A 92 -6.82 -3.93 10.78
N TRP A 93 -5.50 -3.85 10.84
CA TRP A 93 -4.69 -3.02 9.97
C TRP A 93 -4.87 -3.38 8.50
N GLU A 94 -4.76 -4.67 8.16
CA GLU A 94 -5.02 -5.20 6.81
C GLU A 94 -6.40 -4.78 6.29
N LYS A 95 -7.42 -4.78 7.15
CA LYS A 95 -8.76 -4.30 6.78
C LYS A 95 -8.78 -2.81 6.50
N ILE A 96 -8.19 -2.00 7.38
CA ILE A 96 -8.12 -0.53 7.22
C ILE A 96 -7.45 -0.20 5.88
N ILE A 97 -6.26 -0.73 5.62
CA ILE A 97 -5.53 -0.43 4.38
C ILE A 97 -6.25 -0.94 3.13
N SER A 98 -7.00 -2.04 3.23
CA SER A 98 -7.77 -2.56 2.08
C SER A 98 -8.99 -1.70 1.72
N THR A 99 -9.39 -0.80 2.62
CA THR A 99 -10.56 0.08 2.46
C THR A 99 -10.20 1.54 2.13
N LEU A 100 -8.91 1.86 2.08
CA LEU A 100 -8.39 3.16 1.65
C LEU A 100 -8.15 3.14 0.13
#